data_AF-A0A1H4V3R8-F1
#
_entry.id   AF-A0A1H4V3R8-F1
#
_cell.length_a   1.000
_cell.length_b   1.000
_cell.length_c   1.000
_cell.angle_alpha   90.00
_cell.angle_beta   90.00
_cell.angle_gamma   90.00
#
_symmetry.space_group_name_H-M   'P 1'
#
loop_
_entity.id
_entity.type
_entity.pdbx_description
1 polymer ?
#
loop_
_entity_poly.entity_id
_entity_poly.type
_entity_poly.pdbx_seq_one_letter_code
_entity_poly.pdbx_strand_id
1 'polypeptide(L)'
;MRMRLPAERPTEPPTGYKIAHPVLSQDGTRAGFTGVSLGGALPYGVLDDAACVYGRRHRPPARLCDCGFHCVHDATAAEALLCTTEYRRAVLLEVSVLGAYIRFERGFRYARQRVRTATVGPCDCGAGAAGLADAGWGRPGWRVLLPVCGSCARGRTSVSLAGFARLAGEGLRMARGAGAAAAPSGGLAVEDECGVPELAAEAALLQARLDWFQTQLARLGESGDQGGGQG
;
A
#
# COMPACT_ATOMS: atom_id res chain seq x y z
N MET A 1 27.24 -6.33 23.43
CA MET A 1 26.79 -7.64 22.87
C MET A 1 25.98 -7.38 21.60
N ARG A 2 26.39 -7.90 20.44
CA ARG A 2 25.52 -7.91 19.24
C ARG A 2 24.61 -9.13 19.34
N MET A 3 23.38 -8.96 19.82
CA MET A 3 22.38 -10.03 19.79
C MET A 3 22.13 -10.42 18.32
N ARG A 4 22.59 -11.61 17.93
CA ARG A 4 22.19 -12.25 16.68
C ARG A 4 20.77 -12.76 16.90
N LEU A 5 19.82 -12.22 16.16
CA LEU A 5 18.48 -12.82 16.08
C LEU A 5 18.60 -14.24 15.50
N PRO A 6 17.72 -15.17 15.89
CA PRO A 6 17.61 -16.47 15.24
C PRO A 6 17.48 -16.31 13.74
N ALA A 7 18.19 -17.17 12.99
CA ALA A 7 18.07 -17.22 11.53
C ALA A 7 17.17 -18.39 11.15
N GLU A 8 16.09 -18.11 10.44
CA GLU A 8 15.21 -19.12 9.85
C GLU A 8 15.43 -19.22 8.34
N ARG A 9 15.28 -20.43 7.81
CA ARG A 9 15.37 -20.76 6.38
C ARG A 9 14.27 -21.78 6.05
N PRO A 10 13.00 -21.34 5.94
CA PRO A 10 11.90 -22.24 5.66
C PRO A 10 12.08 -22.86 4.27
N THR A 11 11.62 -24.10 4.11
CA THR A 11 11.65 -24.83 2.83
C THR A 11 10.71 -24.22 1.80
N GLU A 12 9.62 -23.62 2.27
CA GLU A 12 8.65 -22.88 1.46
C GLU A 12 8.63 -21.40 1.86
N PRO A 13 8.41 -20.49 0.90
CA PRO A 13 8.20 -19.08 1.21
C PRO A 13 7.05 -18.87 2.20
N PRO A 14 7.22 -18.11 3.29
CA PRO A 14 6.11 -17.75 4.16
C PRO A 14 5.00 -17.03 3.38
N THR A 15 3.75 -17.27 3.76
CA THR A 15 2.61 -16.50 3.27
C THR A 15 2.33 -15.35 4.22
N GLY A 16 1.96 -14.19 3.68
CA GLY A 16 1.44 -13.09 4.45
C GLY A 16 0.35 -12.33 3.70
N TYR A 17 -0.26 -11.36 4.39
CA TYR A 17 -1.40 -10.61 3.91
C TYR A 17 -1.18 -9.11 4.09
N LYS A 18 -1.64 -8.31 3.12
CA LYS A 18 -1.57 -6.85 3.21
C LYS A 18 -2.64 -6.21 2.35
N ILE A 19 -2.88 -4.92 2.54
CA ILE A 19 -3.76 -4.14 1.66
C ILE A 19 -2.94 -3.22 0.75
N ALA A 20 -3.45 -2.97 -0.45
CA ALA A 20 -2.82 -2.09 -1.42
C ALA A 20 -3.85 -1.49 -2.37
N HIS A 21 -3.51 -0.38 -3.02
CA HIS A 21 -4.31 0.13 -4.12
C HIS A 21 -3.87 -0.49 -5.45
N PRO A 22 -4.79 -1.05 -6.25
CA PRO A 22 -4.45 -1.47 -7.61
C PRO A 22 -4.15 -0.25 -8.47
N VAL A 23 -3.18 -0.37 -9.37
CA VAL A 23 -2.80 0.70 -10.30
C VAL A 23 -2.71 0.22 -11.73
N LEU A 24 -2.93 1.14 -12.66
CA LEU A 24 -2.78 0.96 -14.10
C LEU A 24 -1.84 2.03 -14.64
N SER A 25 -0.91 1.66 -15.51
CA SER A 25 -0.06 2.63 -16.19
C SER A 25 -0.89 3.56 -17.08
N GLN A 26 -0.39 4.77 -17.31
CA GLN A 26 -1.07 5.77 -18.13
C GLN A 26 -1.37 5.27 -19.55
N ASP A 27 -0.47 4.46 -20.12
CA ASP A 27 -0.62 3.83 -21.44
C ASP A 27 -1.49 2.56 -21.44
N GLY A 28 -1.98 2.13 -20.26
CA GLY A 28 -2.83 0.96 -20.10
C GLY A 28 -2.14 -0.39 -20.31
N THR A 29 -0.82 -0.42 -20.47
CA THR A 29 -0.08 -1.65 -20.80
C THR A 29 0.40 -2.45 -19.59
N ARG A 30 0.42 -1.83 -18.40
CA ARG A 30 0.94 -2.43 -17.17
C ARG A 30 -0.03 -2.23 -16.02
N ALA A 31 -0.14 -3.24 -15.17
CA ALA A 31 -0.87 -3.17 -13.92
C ALA A 31 0.02 -3.59 -12.74
N GLY A 32 -0.31 -3.12 -11.56
CA GLY A 32 0.46 -3.42 -10.35
C GLY A 32 -0.25 -2.88 -9.12
N PHE A 33 0.50 -2.61 -8.07
CA PHE A 33 -0.05 -2.10 -6.82
C PHE A 33 0.79 -0.96 -6.25
N THR A 34 0.18 -0.16 -5.38
CA THR A 34 0.90 0.79 -4.53
C THR A 34 0.46 0.61 -3.08
N GLY A 35 1.38 0.79 -2.14
CA GLY A 35 1.07 0.65 -0.71
C GLY A 35 0.07 1.70 -0.24
N VAL A 36 -0.58 1.43 0.90
CA VAL A 36 -1.52 2.38 1.53
C VAL A 36 -0.86 3.35 2.51
N SER A 37 0.39 3.09 2.91
CA SER A 37 1.14 3.90 3.89
C SER A 37 2.46 4.44 3.30
N LEU A 38 3.57 4.41 4.04
CA LEU A 38 4.89 4.87 3.58
C LEU A 38 5.34 4.24 2.24
N GLY A 39 4.92 3.00 1.97
CA GLY A 39 5.15 2.31 0.70
C GLY A 39 4.28 2.77 -0.48
N GLY A 40 3.41 3.77 -0.29
CA GLY A 40 2.51 4.30 -1.32
C GLY A 40 3.15 5.26 -2.31
N ALA A 41 4.44 5.56 -2.16
CA ALA A 41 5.17 6.46 -3.06
C ALA A 41 5.56 5.81 -4.38
N LEU A 42 5.78 4.49 -4.40
CA LEU A 42 6.33 3.76 -5.56
C LEU A 42 5.42 2.59 -5.93
N PRO A 43 4.75 2.65 -7.10
CA PRO A 43 4.08 1.50 -7.68
C PRO A 43 5.04 0.33 -7.89
N TYR A 44 4.58 -0.88 -7.63
CA TYR A 44 5.33 -2.13 -7.75
C TYR A 44 4.54 -3.21 -8.49
N GLY A 45 5.27 -4.14 -9.09
CA GLY A 45 4.70 -5.29 -9.81
C GLY A 45 4.21 -6.42 -8.90
N VAL A 46 3.60 -7.44 -9.51
CA VAL A 46 3.17 -8.66 -8.80
C VAL A 46 4.37 -9.38 -8.20
N LEU A 47 5.44 -9.57 -8.98
CA LEU A 47 6.74 -10.03 -8.54
C LEU A 47 7.69 -8.84 -8.57
N ASP A 48 8.19 -8.41 -7.41
CA ASP A 48 9.03 -7.22 -7.35
C ASP A 48 9.98 -7.25 -6.15
N ASP A 49 11.07 -6.50 -6.26
CA ASP A 49 12.05 -6.27 -5.21
C ASP A 49 11.75 -4.94 -4.49
N ALA A 50 11.94 -4.92 -3.19
CA ALA A 50 11.77 -3.73 -2.40
C ALA A 50 12.89 -2.74 -2.69
N ALA A 51 12.56 -1.46 -2.72
CA ALA A 51 13.50 -0.36 -2.81
C ALA A 51 13.46 0.51 -1.54
N CYS A 52 14.52 1.28 -1.31
CA CYS A 52 14.51 2.30 -0.27
C CYS A 52 13.71 3.50 -0.74
N VAL A 53 12.62 3.83 -0.05
CA VAL A 53 11.79 5.01 -0.34
C VAL A 53 12.55 6.33 -0.19
N TYR A 54 13.64 6.33 0.60
CA TYR A 54 14.53 7.48 0.76
C TYR A 54 15.67 7.53 -0.28
N GLY A 55 15.72 6.62 -1.25
CA GLY A 55 16.79 6.56 -2.25
C GLY A 55 18.17 6.20 -1.69
N ARG A 56 18.25 5.72 -0.44
CA ARG A 56 19.52 5.32 0.18
C ARG A 56 20.05 4.03 -0.44
N ARG A 57 21.38 3.94 -0.56
CA ARG A 57 22.08 2.76 -1.07
C ARG A 57 22.28 1.73 0.04
N HIS A 58 21.34 0.80 0.17
CA HIS A 58 21.47 -0.38 1.02
C HIS A 58 20.56 -1.50 0.51
N ARG A 59 20.84 -2.74 0.91
CA ARG A 59 19.98 -3.88 0.58
C ARG A 59 18.75 -3.93 1.50
N PRO A 60 17.52 -3.88 0.98
CA PRO A 60 16.34 -4.10 1.80
C PRO A 60 16.18 -5.58 2.20
N PRO A 61 15.58 -5.86 3.37
CA PRO A 61 15.24 -4.92 4.43
C PRO A 61 16.46 -4.61 5.31
N ALA A 62 16.85 -3.34 5.41
CA ALA A 62 17.88 -2.88 6.34
C ALA A 62 17.27 -2.65 7.73
N ARG A 63 17.92 -3.10 8.80
CA ARG A 63 17.35 -3.06 10.16
C ARG A 63 16.96 -1.66 10.63
N LEU A 64 17.82 -0.67 10.37
CA LEU A 64 17.67 0.73 10.78
C LEU A 64 17.04 1.60 9.69
N CYS A 65 16.30 0.97 8.77
CA CYS A 65 15.50 1.64 7.77
C CYS A 65 14.16 0.92 7.64
N ASP A 66 13.19 1.65 7.16
CA ASP A 66 11.80 1.28 6.92
C ASP A 66 11.60 0.80 5.46
N CYS A 67 12.71 0.58 4.74
CA CYS A 67 12.71 -0.11 3.45
C CYS A 67 12.27 -1.58 3.58
N GLY A 68 11.66 -2.09 2.52
CA GLY A 68 11.08 -3.41 2.49
C GLY A 68 9.58 -3.35 2.26
N PHE A 69 9.04 -4.42 1.71
CA PHE A 69 7.61 -4.65 1.74
C PHE A 69 7.20 -5.13 3.12
N HIS A 70 5.97 -4.85 3.52
CA HIS A 70 5.39 -5.24 4.80
C HIS A 70 4.12 -6.05 4.57
N CYS A 71 3.92 -7.10 5.36
CA CYS A 71 2.66 -7.83 5.44
C CYS A 71 2.45 -8.37 6.86
N VAL A 72 1.21 -8.63 7.23
CA VAL A 72 0.85 -9.34 8.46
C VAL A 72 0.78 -10.84 8.21
N HIS A 73 0.79 -11.64 9.27
CA HIS A 73 0.67 -13.11 9.18
C HIS A 73 -0.76 -13.57 8.85
N ASP A 74 -1.75 -12.83 9.32
CA ASP A 74 -3.14 -13.24 9.34
C ASP A 74 -4.01 -12.44 8.35
N ALA A 75 -4.90 -13.15 7.65
CA ALA A 75 -5.78 -12.54 6.65
C ALA A 75 -6.80 -11.60 7.30
N THR A 76 -7.41 -12.01 8.41
CA THR A 76 -8.40 -11.21 9.15
C THR A 76 -7.80 -9.90 9.63
N ALA A 77 -6.55 -9.92 10.12
CA ALA A 77 -5.83 -8.74 10.55
C ALA A 77 -5.57 -7.76 9.39
N ALA A 78 -5.31 -8.26 8.17
CA ALA A 78 -5.17 -7.41 6.99
C ALA A 78 -6.53 -6.88 6.51
N GLU A 79 -7.58 -7.70 6.56
CA GLU A 79 -8.96 -7.32 6.22
C GLU A 79 -9.51 -6.24 7.17
N ALA A 80 -9.20 -6.31 8.46
CA ALA A 80 -9.62 -5.30 9.43
C ALA A 80 -9.11 -3.89 9.08
N LEU A 81 -7.98 -3.77 8.37
CA LEU A 81 -7.48 -2.48 7.88
C LEU A 81 -8.41 -1.86 6.83
N LEU A 82 -9.24 -2.64 6.15
CA LEU A 82 -10.22 -2.14 5.19
C LEU A 82 -11.42 -1.47 5.87
N CYS A 83 -11.57 -1.58 7.19
CA CYS A 83 -12.59 -0.83 7.94
C CYS A 83 -12.25 0.66 8.05
N THR A 84 -10.98 1.02 7.95
CA THR A 84 -10.50 2.41 7.92
C THR A 84 -10.95 3.08 6.62
N THR A 85 -11.61 4.24 6.72
CA THR A 85 -12.26 4.94 5.60
C THR A 85 -11.32 5.19 4.43
N GLU A 86 -10.07 5.50 4.72
CA GLU A 86 -8.99 5.78 3.78
C GLU A 86 -8.63 4.54 2.94
N TYR A 87 -8.82 3.35 3.52
CA TYR A 87 -8.37 2.07 2.97
C TYR A 87 -9.51 1.15 2.53
N ARG A 88 -10.76 1.52 2.79
CA ARG A 88 -11.95 0.72 2.44
C ARG A 88 -12.04 0.29 0.97
N ARG A 89 -11.36 1.01 0.07
CA ARG A 89 -11.32 0.73 -1.38
C ARG A 89 -10.04 0.03 -1.82
N ALA A 90 -9.13 -0.26 -0.91
CA ALA A 90 -7.95 -1.06 -1.19
C ALA A 90 -8.35 -2.52 -1.45
N VAL A 91 -7.43 -3.27 -2.05
CA VAL A 91 -7.58 -4.71 -2.25
C VAL A 91 -6.78 -5.46 -1.19
N LEU A 92 -7.30 -6.58 -0.72
CA LEU A 92 -6.55 -7.51 0.10
C LEU A 92 -5.63 -8.34 -0.79
N LEU A 93 -4.35 -8.42 -0.42
CA LEU A 93 -3.32 -9.17 -1.12
C LEU A 93 -2.86 -10.33 -0.26
N GLU A 94 -2.88 -11.53 -0.84
CA GLU A 94 -2.13 -12.68 -0.36
C GLU A 94 -0.77 -12.69 -1.06
N VAL A 95 0.32 -12.72 -0.29
CA VAL A 95 1.69 -12.60 -0.79
C VAL A 95 2.57 -13.74 -0.33
N SER A 96 3.41 -14.24 -1.25
CA SER A 96 4.57 -15.06 -0.89
C SER A 96 5.74 -14.15 -0.52
N VAL A 97 6.26 -14.31 0.68
CA VAL A 97 7.43 -13.59 1.21
C VAL A 97 8.70 -14.21 0.65
N LEU A 98 9.39 -13.47 -0.22
CA LEU A 98 10.58 -13.93 -0.92
C LEU A 98 11.83 -13.13 -0.51
N GLY A 99 12.99 -13.74 -0.75
CA GLY A 99 14.28 -13.13 -0.43
C GLY A 99 14.53 -13.03 1.07
N ALA A 100 15.40 -12.09 1.45
CA ALA A 100 15.70 -11.84 2.86
C ALA A 100 14.51 -11.16 3.54
N TYR A 101 14.20 -11.57 4.76
CA TYR A 101 13.14 -10.97 5.54
C TYR A 101 13.50 -10.86 7.02
N ILE A 102 12.75 -10.00 7.70
CA ILE A 102 12.73 -9.87 9.15
C ILE A 102 11.31 -10.22 9.57
N ARG A 103 11.19 -11.24 10.42
CA ARG A 103 9.94 -11.61 11.05
C ARG A 103 9.74 -10.81 12.33
N PHE A 104 8.55 -10.28 12.49
CA PHE A 104 8.07 -9.65 13.71
C PHE A 104 6.87 -10.46 14.23
N GLU A 105 6.45 -10.15 15.45
CA GLU A 105 5.29 -10.78 16.08
C GLU A 105 4.05 -10.73 15.17
N ARG A 106 3.77 -9.58 14.57
CA ARG A 106 2.56 -9.35 13.76
C ARG A 106 2.74 -9.61 12.27
N GLY A 107 3.95 -9.84 11.77
CA GLY A 107 4.16 -9.96 10.32
C GLY A 107 5.60 -10.08 9.85
N PHE A 108 5.82 -9.68 8.60
CA PHE A 108 7.11 -9.72 7.94
C PHE A 108 7.46 -8.36 7.32
N ARG A 109 8.76 -8.04 7.31
CA ARG A 109 9.35 -7.05 6.41
C ARG A 109 10.36 -7.73 5.51
N TYR A 110 10.23 -7.60 4.20
CA TYR A 110 10.93 -8.48 3.26
C TYR A 110 11.42 -7.80 2.00
N ALA A 111 12.41 -8.43 1.37
CA ALA A 111 13.16 -7.91 0.24
C ALA A 111 12.43 -8.11 -1.09
N ARG A 112 11.63 -9.16 -1.23
CA ARG A 112 10.96 -9.51 -2.49
C ARG A 112 9.59 -10.13 -2.22
N GLN A 113 8.61 -9.87 -3.07
CA GLN A 113 7.30 -10.54 -2.99
C GLN A 113 6.94 -11.21 -4.29
N ARG A 114 6.00 -12.16 -4.20
CA ARG A 114 5.04 -12.42 -5.25
C ARG A 114 3.62 -12.25 -4.71
N VAL A 115 2.81 -11.38 -5.30
CA VAL A 115 1.36 -11.33 -5.03
C VAL A 115 0.70 -12.54 -5.70
N ARG A 116 0.00 -13.37 -4.93
CA ARG A 116 -0.64 -14.60 -5.43
C ARG A 116 -2.12 -14.38 -5.73
N THR A 117 -2.78 -13.66 -4.84
CA THR A 117 -4.20 -13.37 -4.92
C THR A 117 -4.43 -11.90 -4.57
N ALA A 118 -5.27 -11.22 -5.34
CA ALA A 118 -5.81 -9.91 -5.00
C ALA A 118 -7.34 -10.00 -4.91
N THR A 119 -7.87 -9.79 -3.71
CA THR A 119 -9.29 -9.84 -3.41
C THR A 119 -9.87 -8.43 -3.43
N VAL A 120 -10.81 -8.18 -4.35
CA VAL A 120 -11.48 -6.88 -4.48
C VAL A 120 -12.73 -6.83 -3.61
N GLY A 121 -12.89 -5.72 -2.88
CA GLY A 121 -14.13 -5.41 -2.17
C GLY A 121 -15.29 -5.08 -3.14
N PRO A 122 -16.48 -4.80 -2.59
CA PRO A 122 -17.62 -4.36 -3.39
C PRO A 122 -17.40 -2.97 -3.98
N CYS A 123 -18.24 -2.62 -4.96
CA CYS A 123 -18.40 -1.25 -5.43
C CYS A 123 -18.93 -0.34 -4.32
N ASP A 124 -18.70 0.97 -4.42
CA ASP A 124 -19.28 1.96 -3.48
C ASP A 124 -20.81 1.89 -3.36
N CYS A 125 -21.52 1.46 -4.40
CA CYS A 125 -22.97 1.25 -4.35
C CYS A 125 -23.39 -0.05 -3.65
N GLY A 126 -22.44 -0.80 -3.07
CA GLY A 126 -22.66 -2.09 -2.42
C GLY A 126 -22.68 -3.30 -3.36
N ALA A 127 -22.85 -3.10 -4.66
CA ALA A 127 -22.86 -4.20 -5.63
C ALA A 127 -21.48 -4.86 -5.78
N GLY A 128 -21.47 -6.15 -6.12
CA GLY A 128 -20.23 -6.89 -6.37
C GLY A 128 -19.38 -6.26 -7.49
N ALA A 129 -18.07 -6.16 -7.26
CA ALA A 129 -17.16 -5.57 -8.24
C ALA A 129 -17.02 -6.43 -9.50
N ALA A 130 -17.28 -5.82 -10.66
CA ALA A 130 -17.09 -6.43 -11.97
C ALA A 130 -15.74 -6.04 -12.59
N GLY A 131 -15.15 -4.94 -12.15
CA GLY A 131 -13.87 -4.44 -12.60
C GLY A 131 -13.28 -3.39 -11.67
N LEU A 132 -12.24 -2.74 -12.15
CA LEU A 132 -11.51 -1.67 -11.48
C LEU A 132 -11.57 -0.43 -12.37
N ALA A 133 -11.96 0.72 -11.83
CA ALA A 133 -12.03 1.98 -12.56
C ALA A 133 -11.13 3.04 -11.95
N ASP A 134 -10.70 4.00 -12.76
CA ASP A 134 -9.87 5.13 -12.35
C ASP A 134 -10.48 5.86 -11.14
N ALA A 135 -9.71 5.94 -10.07
CA ALA A 135 -10.09 6.57 -8.80
C ALA A 135 -9.99 8.10 -8.81
N GLY A 136 -9.48 8.70 -9.90
CA GLY A 136 -9.29 10.15 -10.01
C GLY A 136 -8.01 10.67 -9.35
N TRP A 137 -7.13 9.76 -8.91
CA TRP A 137 -5.83 10.10 -8.32
C TRP A 137 -4.77 9.05 -8.68
N GLY A 138 -3.50 9.35 -8.42
CA GLY A 138 -2.43 8.40 -8.69
C GLY A 138 -1.02 8.91 -8.40
N ARG A 139 -0.07 8.40 -9.18
CA ARG A 139 1.35 8.77 -9.18
C ARG A 139 1.79 9.10 -10.61
N PRO A 140 2.93 9.77 -10.83
CA PRO A 140 3.43 10.01 -12.17
C PRO A 140 3.46 8.72 -13.01
N GLY A 141 2.74 8.69 -14.12
CA GLY A 141 2.62 7.52 -15.01
C GLY A 141 1.66 6.42 -14.56
N TRP A 142 0.98 6.55 -13.41
CA TRP A 142 0.12 5.52 -12.83
C TRP A 142 -1.18 6.07 -12.27
N ARG A 143 -2.30 5.47 -12.65
CA ARG A 143 -3.64 5.77 -12.11
C ARG A 143 -3.99 4.74 -11.06
N VAL A 144 -4.45 5.18 -9.90
CA VAL A 144 -5.04 4.28 -8.91
C VAL A 144 -6.44 3.89 -9.37
N LEU A 145 -6.78 2.63 -9.16
CA LEU A 145 -8.09 2.09 -9.45
C LEU A 145 -8.86 1.75 -8.18
N LEU A 146 -10.18 1.78 -8.27
CA LEU A 146 -11.10 1.35 -7.23
C LEU A 146 -12.09 0.30 -7.76
N PRO A 147 -12.61 -0.60 -6.90
CA PRO A 147 -13.62 -1.57 -7.30
C PRO A 147 -14.90 -0.91 -7.82
N VAL A 148 -15.40 -1.38 -8.96
CA VAL A 148 -16.66 -0.91 -9.54
C VAL A 148 -17.53 -2.05 -10.04
N CYS A 149 -18.84 -1.93 -9.89
CA CYS A 149 -19.80 -2.81 -10.55
C CYS A 149 -19.98 -2.43 -12.03
N GLY A 150 -20.61 -3.29 -12.83
CA GLY A 150 -20.78 -3.05 -14.27
C GLY A 150 -21.54 -1.76 -14.60
N SER A 151 -22.51 -1.37 -13.76
CA SER A 151 -23.28 -0.14 -13.94
C SER A 151 -22.45 1.10 -13.62
N CYS A 152 -21.75 1.12 -12.47
CA CYS A 152 -20.93 2.24 -12.04
C CYS A 152 -19.62 2.39 -12.85
N ALA A 153 -19.23 1.37 -13.61
CA ALA A 153 -18.09 1.43 -14.52
C ALA A 153 -18.40 2.19 -15.83
N ARG A 154 -19.69 2.34 -16.20
CA ARG A 154 -20.07 2.98 -17.47
C ARG A 154 -19.56 4.42 -17.55
N GLY A 155 -18.92 4.76 -18.66
CA GLY A 155 -18.37 6.09 -18.90
C GLY A 155 -17.06 6.40 -18.16
N ARG A 156 -16.46 5.42 -17.47
CA ARG A 156 -15.16 5.57 -16.79
C ARG A 156 -14.09 4.72 -17.46
N THR A 157 -12.84 5.20 -17.43
CA THR A 157 -11.68 4.36 -17.75
C THR A 157 -11.63 3.21 -16.75
N SER A 158 -11.85 1.99 -17.24
CA SER A 158 -11.94 0.80 -16.40
C SER A 158 -11.33 -0.43 -17.07
N VAL A 159 -10.94 -1.38 -16.24
CA VAL A 159 -10.40 -2.68 -16.64
C VAL A 159 -11.16 -3.78 -15.91
N SER A 160 -11.46 -4.89 -16.59
CA SER A 160 -12.05 -6.05 -15.94
C SER A 160 -11.05 -6.69 -14.99
N LEU A 161 -11.52 -7.46 -13.99
CA LEU A 161 -10.63 -8.17 -13.08
C LEU A 161 -9.67 -9.11 -13.84
N ALA A 162 -10.19 -9.86 -14.82
CA ALA A 162 -9.37 -10.73 -15.66
C ALA A 162 -8.37 -9.94 -16.54
N GLY A 163 -8.77 -8.75 -17.02
CA GLY A 163 -7.87 -7.86 -17.75
C GLY A 163 -6.73 -7.35 -16.88
N PHE A 164 -7.03 -6.93 -15.65
CA PHE A 164 -6.03 -6.50 -14.68
C PHE A 164 -5.05 -7.63 -14.36
N ALA A 165 -5.54 -8.84 -14.09
CA ALA A 165 -4.70 -10.02 -13.84
C ALA A 165 -3.70 -10.28 -14.98
N ARG A 166 -4.17 -10.16 -16.22
CA ARG A 166 -3.35 -10.36 -17.42
C ARG A 166 -2.26 -9.30 -17.57
N LEU A 167 -2.61 -8.03 -17.36
CA LEU A 167 -1.66 -6.90 -17.43
C LEU A 167 -0.65 -6.92 -16.28
N ALA A 168 -1.05 -7.42 -15.11
CA ALA A 168 -0.19 -7.53 -13.94
C ALA A 168 0.80 -8.71 -14.07
N GLY A 169 0.41 -9.76 -14.82
CA GLY A 169 1.26 -10.90 -15.12
C GLY A 169 1.53 -11.81 -13.91
N GLU A 170 2.57 -12.63 -14.01
CA GLU A 170 3.12 -13.44 -12.90
C GLU A 170 2.13 -14.43 -12.24
N GLY A 171 1.05 -14.77 -12.94
CA GLY A 171 0.02 -15.68 -12.45
C GLY A 171 -0.87 -15.11 -11.34
N LEU A 172 -1.00 -13.78 -11.27
CA LEU A 172 -1.91 -13.12 -10.32
C LEU A 172 -3.35 -13.65 -10.50
N ARG A 173 -3.98 -14.05 -9.39
CA ARG A 173 -5.41 -14.38 -9.36
C ARG A 173 -6.20 -13.21 -8.78
N MET A 174 -7.27 -12.83 -9.45
CA MET A 174 -8.23 -11.85 -8.93
C MET A 174 -9.42 -12.57 -8.33
N ALA A 175 -9.71 -12.29 -7.06
CA ALA A 175 -10.88 -12.80 -6.36
C ALA A 175 -11.83 -11.66 -6.02
N ARG A 176 -13.11 -11.97 -5.87
CA ARG A 176 -14.08 -11.05 -5.28
C ARG A 176 -14.19 -11.39 -3.81
N GLY A 177 -14.12 -10.39 -2.94
CA GLY A 177 -14.47 -10.56 -1.54
C GLY A 177 -15.92 -11.00 -1.46
N ALA A 178 -16.23 -11.86 -0.49
CA ALA A 178 -17.61 -12.04 -0.10
C ALA A 178 -18.11 -10.67 0.36
N GLY A 179 -18.93 -10.02 -0.47
CA GLY A 179 -19.64 -8.83 -0.03
C GLY A 179 -20.37 -9.23 1.24
N ALA A 180 -20.20 -8.45 2.31
CA ALA A 180 -20.91 -8.68 3.56
C ALA A 180 -22.37 -8.95 3.19
N ALA A 181 -22.81 -10.21 3.32
CA ALA A 181 -24.22 -10.53 3.26
C ALA A 181 -24.85 -9.62 4.30
N ALA A 182 -25.81 -8.80 3.86
CA ALA A 182 -26.43 -7.78 4.69
C ALA A 182 -26.69 -8.37 6.09
N ALA A 183 -25.94 -7.89 7.07
CA ALA A 183 -26.24 -8.19 8.46
C ALA A 183 -27.68 -7.69 8.71
N PRO A 184 -28.52 -8.45 9.42
CA PRO A 184 -29.86 -7.99 9.74
C PRO A 184 -29.74 -6.63 10.43
N SER A 185 -30.52 -5.66 9.94
CA SER A 185 -30.65 -4.33 10.49
C SER A 185 -31.23 -4.40 11.91
N GLY A 186 -30.38 -4.71 12.89
CA GLY A 186 -30.61 -4.49 14.30
C GLY A 186 -29.94 -3.19 14.68
N GLY A 187 -30.74 -2.15 14.91
CA GLY A 187 -30.25 -0.83 15.25
C GLY A 187 -29.39 -0.86 16.50
N LEU A 188 -28.16 -0.36 16.38
CA LEU A 188 -27.37 0.09 17.52
C LEU A 188 -27.01 1.53 17.24
N ALA A 189 -27.37 2.37 18.21
CA ALA A 189 -27.21 3.81 18.18
C ALA A 189 -25.75 4.19 17.94
N VAL A 190 -25.60 5.24 17.13
CA VAL A 190 -24.36 5.91 16.79
C VAL A 190 -23.81 6.60 18.03
N GLU A 191 -22.58 6.26 18.42
CA GLU A 191 -21.67 7.24 19.01
C GLU A 191 -20.49 7.38 18.06
N ASP A 192 -20.50 8.53 17.39
CA ASP A 192 -19.55 9.04 16.43
C ASP A 192 -18.41 9.71 17.19
N GLU A 193 -17.28 9.03 17.34
CA GLU A 193 -16.00 9.69 17.59
C GLU A 193 -14.88 8.95 16.86
N CYS A 194 -14.59 9.40 15.64
CA CYS A 194 -13.24 9.30 15.11
C CYS A 194 -12.32 10.01 16.10
N GLY A 195 -11.56 9.24 16.88
CA GLY A 195 -10.83 9.77 18.02
C GLY A 195 -9.86 10.86 17.62
N VAL A 196 -10.09 12.06 18.17
CA VAL A 196 -9.17 13.21 18.23
C VAL A 196 -7.68 12.83 18.39
N PRO A 197 -7.27 11.74 19.08
CA PRO A 197 -5.87 11.33 19.19
C PRO A 197 -5.20 10.90 17.87
N GLU A 198 -5.92 10.30 16.92
CA GLU A 198 -5.32 9.82 15.66
C GLU A 198 -5.03 11.00 14.71
N LEU A 199 -5.98 11.94 14.63
CA LEU A 199 -5.80 13.21 13.91
C LEU A 199 -4.68 14.07 14.52
N ALA A 200 -4.51 14.04 15.85
CA ALA A 200 -3.40 14.72 16.52
C ALA A 200 -2.04 14.08 16.18
N ALA A 201 -1.97 12.76 16.06
CA ALA A 201 -0.76 12.05 15.67
C ALA A 201 -0.38 12.34 14.21
N GLU A 202 -1.35 12.38 13.30
CA GLU A 202 -1.12 12.78 11.91
C GLU A 202 -0.71 14.25 11.79
N ALA A 203 -1.35 15.15 12.54
CA ALA A 203 -0.97 16.56 12.58
C ALA A 203 0.46 16.74 13.11
N ALA A 204 0.85 16.00 14.16
CA ALA A 204 2.22 16.05 14.70
C ALA A 204 3.25 15.54 13.67
N LEU A 205 2.93 14.49 12.91
CA LEU A 205 3.80 13.98 11.85
C LEU A 205 3.96 15.00 10.70
N LEU A 206 2.86 15.65 10.31
CA LEU A 206 2.89 16.71 9.29
C LEU A 206 3.70 17.92 9.77
N GLN A 207 3.54 18.32 11.02
CA GLN A 207 4.30 19.42 11.63
C GLN A 207 5.80 19.10 11.66
N ALA A 208 6.19 17.91 12.08
CA ALA A 208 7.60 17.48 12.09
C ALA A 208 8.22 17.47 10.68
N ARG A 209 7.44 17.14 9.64
CA ARG A 209 7.92 17.21 8.25
C ARG A 209 8.09 18.65 7.78
N LEU A 210 7.18 19.55 8.16
CA LEU A 210 7.29 20.98 7.85
C LEU A 210 8.53 21.61 8.50
N ASP A 211 8.77 21.33 9.78
CA ASP A 211 9.94 21.84 10.52
C ASP A 211 11.26 21.35 9.88
N TRP A 212 11.28 20.08 9.45
CA TRP A 212 12.42 19.54 8.73
C TRP A 212 12.65 20.25 7.38
N PHE A 213 11.59 20.49 6.60
CA PHE A 213 11.69 21.22 5.33
C PHE A 213 12.19 22.66 5.54
N GLN A 214 11.66 23.36 6.55
CA GLN A 214 12.10 24.71 6.90
C GLN A 214 13.59 24.74 7.29
N THR A 215 14.04 23.74 8.06
CA THR A 215 15.46 23.59 8.41
C THR A 215 16.34 23.37 7.16
N GLN A 216 15.86 22.60 6.17
CA GLN A 216 16.61 22.42 4.92
C GLN A 216 16.64 23.70 4.08
N LEU A 217 15.55 24.44 4.00
CA LEU A 217 15.48 25.72 3.28
C LEU A 217 16.39 26.77 3.92
N ALA A 218 16.42 26.87 5.26
CA ALA A 218 17.30 27.77 5.99
C ALA A 218 18.78 27.50 5.67
N ARG A 219 19.20 26.23 5.68
CA ARG A 219 20.58 25.84 5.34
C ARG A 219 20.96 26.18 3.90
N LEU A 220 20.01 26.07 2.96
CA LEU A 220 20.23 26.46 1.57
C LEU A 220 20.33 27.99 1.43
N GLY A 221 19.56 28.74 2.21
CA GLY A 221 19.64 30.21 2.27
C GLY A 221 20.96 30.71 2.87
N GLU A 222 21.43 30.12 3.97
CA GLU A 222 22.71 30.45 4.62
C GLU A 222 23.92 30.14 3.74
N SER A 223 23.81 29.13 2.86
CA SER A 223 24.85 28.79 1.89
C SER A 223 24.90 29.77 0.71
N GLY A 224 23.81 30.50 0.45
CA GLY A 224 23.73 31.54 -0.58
C GLY A 224 24.31 32.88 -0.15
N ASP A 225 24.35 33.16 1.15
CA ASP A 225 24.79 34.45 1.70
C ASP A 225 26.32 34.53 1.95
N GLN A 226 27.01 33.38 1.99
CA GLN A 226 28.47 33.30 2.20
C GLN A 226 29.30 33.45 0.91
N GLY A 227 28.67 33.63 -0.25
CA GLY A 227 29.35 33.75 -1.55
C GLY A 227 29.60 35.19 -2.05
N GLY A 228 29.19 36.22 -1.31
CA GLY A 228 29.12 37.60 -1.81
C GLY A 228 30.18 38.60 -1.29
N GLY A 229 31.14 38.18 -0.46
CA GLY A 229 32.02 39.11 0.26
C GLY A 229 33.50 38.74 0.23
N GLN A 230 34.16 38.87 -0.92
CA GLN A 230 35.60 39.15 -1.00
C GLN A 230 35.80 40.26 -2.03
N GLY A 231 35.87 41.49 -1.52
CA GLY A 231 36.50 42.63 -2.16
C GLY A 231 37.82 42.92 -1.47
#